data_AF-A0A7S4CM17-F1
#
_entry.id   AF-A0A7S4CM17-F1
#
_cell.length_a   1.000
_cell.length_b   1.000
_cell.length_c   1.000
_cell.angle_alpha   90.00
_cell.angle_beta   90.00
_cell.angle_gamma   90.00
#
_symmetry.space_group_name_H-M   'P 1'
#
loop_
_entity.id
_entity.type
_entity.pdbx_description
1 polymer ?
#
loop_
_entity_poly.entity_id
_entity_poly.type
_entity_poly.pdbx_seq_one_letter_code
_entity_poly.pdbx_strand_id
1 'polypeptide(L)'
;SMPMDKLLDTIAADIRPEGVDSSSFKHQTVHIVGIGIRGNLPSHLMGVHWLYFPEEQFPFYRVTILSNFSPLMVPSDEYYSLLAEISESKYRKVPDAKKIIAHTILGYRKANLL
;
A
#
# COMPACT_ATOMS: atom_id res chain seq x y z
N SER A 1 14.75 12.89 6.67
CA SER A 1 15.55 12.77 5.44
C SER A 1 14.66 13.07 4.23
N MET A 2 15.23 13.48 3.09
CA MET A 2 14.49 13.77 1.86
C MET A 2 14.92 12.86 0.70
N PRO A 3 14.07 12.64 -0.34
CA PRO A 3 14.45 11.89 -1.53
C PRO A 3 15.66 12.52 -2.26
N MET A 4 16.56 11.69 -2.79
CA MET A 4 17.80 12.15 -3.42
C MET A 4 17.56 12.95 -4.70
N ASP A 5 16.61 12.54 -5.54
CA ASP A 5 16.17 13.27 -6.73
C ASP A 5 15.72 14.69 -6.35
N LYS A 6 14.92 14.81 -5.27
CA LYS A 6 14.46 16.12 -4.76
C LYS A 6 15.58 16.94 -4.16
N LEU A 7 16.55 16.32 -3.49
CA LEU A 7 17.70 17.02 -2.96
C LEU A 7 18.52 17.65 -4.10
N LEU A 8 18.83 16.87 -5.13
CA LEU A 8 19.58 17.31 -6.31
C LEU A 8 18.87 18.46 -7.08
N ASP A 9 17.54 18.47 -7.08
CA ASP A 9 16.74 19.54 -7.68
C ASP A 9 16.71 20.82 -6.82
N THR A 10 17.02 20.73 -5.52
CA THR A 10 16.89 21.85 -4.56
C THR A 10 18.25 22.51 -4.25
N ILE A 11 19.35 21.77 -4.32
CA ILE A 11 20.69 22.31 -4.03
C ILE A 11 21.17 23.25 -5.13
N ALA A 12 22.01 24.23 -4.75
CA ALA A 12 22.57 25.18 -5.69
C ALA A 12 23.45 24.46 -6.73
N ALA A 13 23.44 24.98 -7.97
CA ALA A 13 24.08 24.32 -9.11
C ALA A 13 25.61 24.19 -8.94
N ASP A 14 26.25 25.10 -8.21
CA ASP A 14 27.68 25.14 -7.93
C ASP A 14 28.14 24.07 -6.94
N ILE A 15 27.23 23.50 -6.15
CA ILE A 15 27.50 22.39 -5.21
C ILE A 15 26.93 21.06 -5.67
N ARG A 16 26.29 21.02 -6.85
CA ARG A 16 25.69 19.80 -7.39
C ARG A 16 26.80 18.86 -7.89
N PRO A 17 26.78 17.56 -7.51
CA PRO A 17 27.76 16.59 -8.01
C PRO A 17 27.71 16.46 -9.53
N GLU A 18 28.88 16.48 -10.18
CA GLU A 18 28.98 16.23 -11.61
C GLU A 18 28.58 14.79 -11.95
N GLY A 19 27.95 14.61 -13.11
CA GLY A 19 27.56 13.29 -13.62
C GLY A 19 26.34 12.64 -12.96
N VAL A 20 25.67 13.34 -12.03
CA VAL A 20 24.45 12.82 -11.37
C VAL A 20 23.21 13.63 -11.78
N ASP A 21 22.36 12.99 -12.57
CA ASP A 21 21.06 13.53 -12.95
C ASP A 21 19.94 13.00 -12.03
N SER A 22 19.09 13.90 -11.50
CA SER A 22 17.92 13.54 -10.70
C SER A 22 16.95 12.67 -11.49
N SER A 23 16.90 12.81 -12.82
CA SER A 23 16.06 11.99 -13.70
C SER A 23 16.47 10.50 -13.77
N SER A 24 17.71 10.16 -13.37
CA SER A 24 18.22 8.78 -13.41
C SER A 24 17.63 7.88 -12.32
N PHE A 25 17.08 8.46 -11.25
CA PHE A 25 16.50 7.73 -10.14
C PHE A 25 15.13 7.17 -10.50
N LYS A 26 14.94 5.87 -10.24
CA LYS A 26 13.65 5.19 -10.45
C LYS A 26 12.94 5.02 -9.11
N HIS A 27 11.65 5.30 -9.11
CA HIS A 27 10.77 5.02 -7.98
C HIS A 27 9.43 4.47 -8.48
N GLN A 28 8.63 3.97 -7.53
CA GLN A 28 7.24 3.61 -7.73
C GLN A 28 6.39 4.34 -6.70
N THR A 29 5.13 4.55 -7.02
CA THR A 29 4.13 5.07 -6.09
C THR A 29 3.47 3.89 -5.41
N VAL A 30 3.19 3.99 -4.11
CA VAL A 30 2.39 3.00 -3.39
C VAL A 30 1.12 3.67 -2.91
N HIS A 31 -0.02 3.15 -3.35
CA HIS A 31 -1.32 3.54 -2.82
C HIS A 31 -1.64 2.67 -1.62
N ILE A 32 -2.00 3.32 -0.52
CA ILE A 32 -2.36 2.68 0.74
C ILE A 32 -3.86 2.79 0.93
N VAL A 33 -4.55 1.65 1.00
CA VAL A 33 -6.01 1.60 1.17
C VAL A 33 -6.35 0.88 2.47
N GLY A 34 -6.75 1.64 3.48
CA GLY A 34 -7.24 1.12 4.75
C GLY A 34 -8.76 0.94 4.74
N ILE A 35 -9.23 -0.26 5.07
CA ILE A 35 -10.66 -0.57 5.18
C ILE A 35 -10.94 -1.09 6.60
N GLY A 36 -11.78 -0.37 7.34
CA GLY A 36 -12.35 -0.83 8.60
C GLY A 36 -13.62 -1.63 8.34
N ILE A 37 -13.76 -2.77 9.00
CA ILE A 37 -14.82 -3.75 8.72
C ILE A 37 -15.52 -4.07 10.04
N ARG A 38 -16.85 -3.98 10.05
CA ARG A 38 -17.66 -4.43 11.18
C ARG A 38 -17.82 -5.96 11.11
N GLY A 39 -17.57 -6.63 12.21
CA GLY A 39 -17.63 -8.07 12.38
C GLY A 39 -16.37 -8.60 13.08
N ASN A 40 -16.41 -9.89 13.43
CA ASN A 40 -15.25 -10.56 13.99
C ASN A 40 -14.22 -10.86 12.89
N LEU A 41 -12.94 -10.79 13.23
CA LEU A 41 -11.86 -11.22 12.34
C LEU A 41 -12.06 -12.69 11.95
N PRO A 42 -12.02 -13.05 10.65
CA PRO A 42 -12.07 -14.44 10.22
C PRO A 42 -11.01 -15.30 10.91
N SER A 43 -11.39 -16.50 11.34
CA SER A 43 -10.52 -17.36 12.16
C SER A 43 -9.17 -17.69 11.51
N HIS A 44 -9.16 -17.84 10.18
CA HIS A 44 -7.94 -18.09 9.40
C HIS A 44 -6.98 -16.89 9.33
N LEU A 45 -7.42 -15.70 9.74
CA LEU A 45 -6.61 -14.49 9.84
C LEU A 45 -6.14 -14.20 11.26
N MET A 46 -6.58 -14.96 12.27
CA MET A 46 -6.13 -14.76 13.65
C MET A 46 -4.63 -15.02 13.78
N GLY A 47 -3.89 -14.06 14.35
CA GLY A 47 -2.43 -14.13 14.50
C GLY A 47 -1.63 -13.90 13.21
N VAL A 48 -2.30 -13.66 12.07
CA VAL A 48 -1.64 -13.32 10.80
C VAL A 48 -1.42 -11.81 10.72
N HIS A 49 -0.18 -11.35 10.53
CA HIS A 49 0.09 -9.91 10.44
C HIS A 49 -0.02 -9.36 9.01
N TRP A 50 0.43 -10.12 8.01
CA TRP A 50 0.32 -9.73 6.60
C TRP A 50 0.25 -10.95 5.68
N LEU A 51 -0.27 -10.73 4.47
CA LEU A 51 -0.41 -11.70 3.38
C LEU A 51 0.17 -11.11 2.09
N TYR A 52 0.76 -11.97 1.26
CA TYR A 52 1.26 -11.60 -0.08
C TYR A 52 0.34 -12.17 -1.15
N PHE A 53 0.14 -11.40 -2.23
CA PHE A 53 -0.74 -11.73 -3.34
C PHE A 53 0.04 -11.58 -4.67
N PRO A 54 0.73 -12.64 -5.12
CA PRO A 54 1.50 -12.59 -6.36
C PRO A 54 0.63 -12.64 -7.63
N GLU A 55 -0.62 -13.11 -7.54
CA GLU A 55 -1.49 -13.28 -8.70
C GLU A 55 -1.99 -11.93 -9.25
N GLU A 56 -1.92 -11.76 -10.58
CA GLU A 56 -2.30 -10.51 -11.26
C GLU A 56 -3.76 -10.08 -11.06
N GLN A 57 -4.62 -11.04 -10.68
CA GLN A 57 -6.03 -10.79 -10.43
C GLN A 57 -6.30 -9.90 -9.21
N PHE A 58 -5.31 -9.72 -8.33
CA PHE A 58 -5.41 -8.86 -7.16
C PHE A 58 -4.73 -7.51 -7.43
N PRO A 59 -5.39 -6.39 -7.06
CA PRO A 59 -4.80 -5.08 -7.27
C PRO A 59 -3.62 -4.81 -6.31
N PHE A 60 -3.63 -5.41 -5.13
CA PHE A 60 -2.61 -5.28 -4.10
C PHE A 60 -1.58 -6.41 -4.17
N TYR A 61 -0.35 -6.10 -3.78
CA TYR A 61 0.69 -7.13 -3.60
C TYR A 61 0.79 -7.60 -2.14
N ARG A 62 0.34 -6.77 -1.19
CA ARG A 62 0.35 -7.05 0.24
C ARG A 62 -0.90 -6.52 0.92
N VAL A 63 -1.42 -7.29 1.86
CA VAL A 63 -2.47 -6.87 2.80
C VAL A 63 -1.99 -7.10 4.21
N THR A 64 -2.11 -6.08 5.06
CA THR A 64 -1.77 -6.12 6.48
C THR A 64 -3.05 -6.16 7.31
N ILE A 65 -3.14 -7.08 8.27
CA ILE A 65 -4.25 -7.17 9.22
C ILE A 65 -3.89 -6.26 10.41
N LEU A 66 -4.21 -4.96 10.29
CA LEU A 66 -3.76 -3.94 11.26
C LEU A 66 -4.29 -4.21 12.67
N SER A 67 -5.53 -4.71 12.81
CA SER A 67 -6.11 -5.04 14.11
C SER A 67 -5.37 -6.16 14.86
N ASN A 68 -4.57 -6.99 14.18
CA ASN A 68 -3.72 -7.99 14.85
C ASN A 68 -2.45 -7.39 15.47
N PHE A 69 -2.07 -6.15 15.12
CA PHE A 69 -0.93 -5.48 15.76
C PHE A 69 -1.30 -4.91 17.13
N SER A 70 -2.54 -4.41 17.27
CA SER A 70 -3.06 -3.89 18.53
C SER A 70 -4.59 -3.78 18.46
N PRO A 71 -5.32 -4.09 19.55
CA PRO A 71 -6.76 -3.85 19.62
C PRO A 71 -7.13 -2.36 19.49
N LEU A 72 -6.17 -1.43 19.70
CA LEU A 72 -6.37 0.02 19.52
C LEU A 72 -6.35 0.47 18.05
N MET A 73 -6.12 -0.44 17.10
CA MET A 73 -6.19 -0.16 15.66
C MET A 73 -7.61 -0.21 15.09
N VAL A 74 -8.60 -0.40 15.97
CA VAL A 74 -10.04 -0.43 15.70
C VAL A 74 -10.80 0.18 16.88
N PRO A 75 -12.04 0.66 16.70
CA PRO A 75 -12.80 1.30 17.78
C PRO A 75 -13.32 0.34 18.86
N SER A 76 -13.53 -0.94 18.54
CA SER A 76 -13.92 -2.01 19.47
C SER A 76 -13.59 -3.39 18.86
N ASP A 77 -13.81 -4.45 19.63
CA ASP A 77 -13.67 -5.86 19.23
C ASP A 77 -14.70 -6.31 18.18
N GLU A 78 -15.75 -5.53 17.95
CA GLU A 78 -16.73 -5.72 16.87
C GLU A 78 -16.19 -5.30 15.48
N TYR A 79 -14.92 -4.93 15.38
CA TYR A 79 -14.31 -4.48 14.14
C TYR A 79 -12.93 -5.09 13.92
N TYR A 80 -12.55 -5.24 12.66
CA TYR A 80 -11.17 -5.50 12.25
C TYR A 80 -10.76 -4.55 11.12
N SER A 81 -9.46 -4.42 10.86
CA SER A 81 -8.95 -3.48 9.87
C SER A 81 -7.91 -4.13 8.96
N LEU A 82 -8.07 -3.88 7.66
CA LEU A 82 -7.17 -4.36 6.60
C LEU A 82 -6.53 -3.17 5.88
N LEU A 83 -5.22 -3.26 5.61
CA LEU A 83 -4.47 -2.25 4.87
C LEU A 83 -3.85 -2.88 3.62
N ALA A 84 -4.33 -2.48 2.45
CA ALA A 84 -3.78 -2.92 1.17
C ALA A 84 -2.69 -1.97 0.68
N GLU A 85 -1.65 -2.55 0.09
CA GLU A 85 -0.59 -1.84 -0.62
C GLU A 85 -0.64 -2.17 -2.11
N ILE A 86 -0.76 -1.13 -2.92
CA ILE A 86 -0.94 -1.23 -4.37
C ILE A 86 0.16 -0.41 -5.05
N SER A 87 1.03 -1.08 -5.81
CA SER A 87 2.12 -0.45 -6.54
C SER A 87 1.63 0.19 -7.85
N GLU A 88 2.04 1.42 -8.11
CA GLU A 88 1.89 2.10 -9.40
C GLU A 88 3.26 2.53 -9.94
N SER A 89 3.49 2.27 -11.23
CA SER A 89 4.65 2.77 -11.95
C SER A 89 4.33 3.00 -13.42
N LYS A 90 5.32 3.42 -14.21
CA LYS A 90 5.18 3.45 -15.68
C LYS A 90 4.99 2.05 -16.30
N TYR A 91 5.34 0.98 -15.58
CA TYR A 91 5.22 -0.40 -16.03
C TYR A 91 3.94 -1.09 -15.54
N ARG A 92 3.38 -0.63 -14.41
CA ARG A 92 2.13 -1.13 -13.84
C ARG A 92 1.25 0.06 -13.48
N LYS A 93 0.31 0.38 -14.36
CA LYS A 93 -0.64 1.48 -14.13
C LYS A 93 -1.79 0.99 -13.25
N VAL A 94 -2.20 1.85 -12.31
CA VAL A 94 -3.49 1.68 -11.63
C VAL A 94 -4.56 2.29 -12.55
N PRO A 95 -5.55 1.53 -13.03
CA PRO A 95 -6.44 1.96 -14.12
C PRO A 95 -7.27 3.22 -13.78
N ASP A 96 -7.62 3.40 -12.50
CA ASP A 96 -8.39 4.53 -12.02
C ASP A 96 -8.18 4.72 -10.51
N ALA A 97 -7.45 5.77 -10.13
CA ALA A 97 -7.21 6.10 -8.73
C ALA A 97 -8.51 6.39 -7.95
N LYS A 98 -9.57 6.88 -8.62
CA LYS A 98 -10.87 7.13 -7.97
C LYS A 98 -11.61 5.83 -7.65
N LYS A 99 -11.28 4.73 -8.34
CA LYS A 99 -11.88 3.40 -8.14
C LYS A 99 -11.00 2.45 -7.35
N ILE A 100 -9.82 2.89 -6.90
CA ILE A 100 -8.86 2.01 -6.22
C ILE A 100 -9.45 1.37 -4.96
N ILE A 101 -10.30 2.09 -4.22
CA ILE A 101 -11.01 1.59 -3.05
C ILE A 101 -11.99 0.47 -3.46
N ALA A 102 -12.80 0.71 -4.50
CA ALA A 102 -13.76 -0.29 -4.99
C ALA A 102 -13.06 -1.56 -5.49
N HIS A 103 -11.96 -1.42 -6.25
CA HIS A 103 -11.15 -2.55 -6.69
C HIS A 103 -10.50 -3.30 -5.51
N THR A 104 -10.06 -2.59 -4.48
CA THR A 104 -9.51 -3.20 -3.25
C THR A 104 -10.56 -4.05 -2.55
N ILE A 105 -11.78 -3.53 -2.36
CA ILE A 105 -12.89 -4.26 -1.74
C ILE A 105 -13.24 -5.51 -2.56
N LEU A 106 -13.29 -5.41 -3.89
CA LEU A 106 -13.52 -6.57 -4.77
C LEU A 106 -12.38 -7.60 -4.66
N GLY A 107 -11.14 -7.14 -4.60
CA GLY A 107 -9.97 -7.99 -4.39
C GLY A 107 -10.02 -8.72 -3.05
N TYR A 108 -10.40 -8.03 -1.96
CA TYR A 108 -10.56 -8.66 -0.65
C TYR A 108 -11.63 -9.74 -0.64
N ARG A 109 -12.79 -9.52 -1.27
CA ARG A 109 -13.83 -10.56 -1.44
C ARG A 109 -13.29 -11.76 -2.20
N LYS A 110 -12.57 -11.53 -3.30
CA LYS A 110 -11.97 -12.61 -4.10
C LYS A 110 -10.87 -13.37 -3.35
N ALA A 111 -10.18 -12.70 -2.43
CA ALA A 111 -9.17 -13.27 -1.54
C ALA A 111 -9.75 -13.88 -0.25
N ASN A 112 -11.07 -13.90 -0.08
CA ASN A 112 -11.76 -14.40 1.12
C ASN A 112 -11.35 -13.67 2.41
N LEU A 113 -11.09 -12.36 2.32
CA LEU A 113 -10.74 -11.49 3.45
C LEU A 113 -11.93 -10.68 4.00
N LEU A 114 -13.06 -10.70 3.30
CA LEU A 114 -14.32 -10.03 3.62
C LEU A 114 -15.48 -11.03 3.62
#